data_AF-A0A961DEW8-F1
#
_entry.id   AF-A0A961DEW8-F1
#
_cell.length_a   1.000
_cell.length_b   1.000
_cell.length_c   1.000
_cell.angle_alpha   90.00
_cell.angle_beta   90.00
_cell.angle_gamma   90.00
#
_symmetry.space_group_name_H-M   'P 1'
#
loop_
_entity.id
_entity.type
_entity.pdbx_description
1 polymer ?
#
loop_
_entity_poly.entity_id
_entity_poly.type
_entity_poly.pdbx_seq_one_letter_code
_entity_poly.pdbx_strand_id
1 'polypeptide(L)'
;MKNLCSLTLSLIALLIASPCEAGLAGFLTREHQPWSFIQEVGGMKVSTKGHRLLVECDVSGLKTVTIKPTLMNSAMGVRGIKCSRVASILQLSVVTSVLEKGMSSECGTLDLSAHPPGSYSVVYLDPNGTTHPVGMIVLP
;
A
#
# COMPACT_ATOMS: atom_id res chain seq x y z
N MET A 1 17.56 -57.66 19.95
CA MET A 1 17.88 -57.14 18.60
C MET A 1 16.60 -56.61 17.98
N LYS A 2 16.59 -55.32 17.59
CA LYS A 2 15.79 -54.73 16.49
C LYS A 2 14.25 -54.73 16.70
N ASN A 3 13.50 -53.62 16.75
CA ASN A 3 13.70 -52.25 16.33
C ASN A 3 12.74 -51.36 17.15
N LEU A 4 13.28 -50.45 17.96
CA LEU A 4 12.56 -49.40 18.64
C LEU A 4 12.93 -48.08 17.95
N CYS A 5 12.40 -47.86 16.75
CA CYS A 5 12.62 -46.61 16.02
C CYS A 5 11.56 -46.50 14.93
N SER A 6 11.00 -45.31 14.75
CA SER A 6 10.07 -44.94 13.68
C SER A 6 8.59 -45.24 13.94
N LEU A 7 7.96 -44.48 14.84
CA LEU A 7 6.51 -44.22 14.76
C LEU A 7 6.10 -42.88 15.42
N THR A 8 7.04 -41.92 15.51
CA THR A 8 6.77 -40.53 15.93
C THR A 8 6.80 -39.53 14.77
N LEU A 9 6.68 -40.01 13.53
CA LEU A 9 6.72 -39.17 12.31
C LEU A 9 5.40 -39.13 11.52
N SER A 10 4.26 -39.52 12.12
CA SER A 10 2.95 -39.46 11.44
C SER A 10 2.01 -38.37 11.97
N LEU A 11 2.48 -37.39 12.76
CA LEU A 11 1.66 -36.25 13.19
C LEU A 11 1.91 -34.95 12.39
N ILE A 12 2.72 -34.98 11.34
CA ILE A 12 3.00 -33.81 10.47
C ILE A 12 2.31 -33.93 9.10
N ALA A 13 1.75 -35.08 8.75
CA ALA A 13 1.22 -35.35 7.40
C ALA A 13 -0.28 -35.03 7.19
N LEU A 14 -0.98 -34.45 8.17
CA LEU A 14 -2.45 -34.33 8.13
C LEU A 14 -3.02 -32.94 8.45
N LEU A 15 -2.23 -31.88 8.21
CA LEU A 15 -2.71 -30.48 8.28
C LEU A 15 -2.59 -29.72 6.94
N ILE A 16 -2.41 -30.43 5.82
CA ILE A 16 -2.30 -29.83 4.48
C ILE A 16 -3.61 -29.93 3.68
N ALA A 17 -4.75 -29.82 4.34
CA ALA A 17 -6.04 -29.75 3.65
C ALA A 17 -6.62 -28.34 3.79
N SER A 18 -6.40 -27.55 2.73
CA SER A 18 -6.97 -26.23 2.43
C SER A 18 -6.26 -25.02 3.03
N PRO A 19 -5.19 -24.50 2.39
CA PRO A 19 -5.03 -23.05 2.38
C PRO A 19 -6.25 -22.50 1.63
N CYS A 20 -7.22 -21.96 2.35
CA CYS A 20 -8.12 -20.97 1.78
C CYS A 20 -7.21 -19.94 1.08
N GLU A 21 -7.25 -19.89 -0.25
CA GLU A 21 -6.36 -19.08 -1.10
C GLU A 21 -6.57 -17.58 -0.88
N ALA A 22 -6.14 -17.11 0.28
CA ALA A 22 -6.03 -15.72 0.64
C ALA A 22 -4.65 -15.48 1.25
N GLY A 23 -3.75 -14.88 0.48
CA GLY A 23 -2.91 -13.82 1.04
C GLY A 23 -1.46 -14.13 1.42
N LEU A 24 -0.94 -15.35 1.27
CA LEU A 24 0.43 -15.64 1.75
C LEU A 24 1.50 -14.90 0.92
N ALA A 25 1.36 -14.88 -0.41
CA ALA A 25 2.27 -14.18 -1.30
C ALA A 25 2.22 -12.66 -1.09
N GLY A 26 1.02 -12.06 -0.99
CA GLY A 26 0.85 -10.64 -0.74
C GLY A 26 1.30 -10.20 0.66
N PHE A 27 1.23 -11.09 1.65
CA PHE A 27 1.79 -10.81 2.99
C PHE A 27 3.33 -10.77 2.97
N LEU A 28 3.97 -11.73 2.32
CA LEU A 28 5.43 -11.83 2.27
C LEU A 28 6.09 -10.77 1.37
N THR A 29 5.36 -10.23 0.40
CA THR A 29 5.86 -9.23 -0.57
C THR A 29 5.43 -7.80 -0.22
N ARG A 30 4.96 -7.57 1.00
CA ARG A 30 4.51 -6.25 1.43
C ARG A 30 5.68 -5.30 1.60
N GLU A 31 5.62 -4.16 0.90
CA GLU A 31 6.71 -3.18 0.94
C GLU A 31 6.17 -1.74 0.93
N HIS A 32 6.85 -0.86 1.68
CA HIS A 32 6.64 0.58 1.60
C HIS A 32 7.43 1.13 0.42
N GLN A 33 6.75 1.74 -0.54
CA GLN A 33 7.40 2.23 -1.74
C GLN A 33 8.04 3.60 -1.52
N PRO A 34 9.25 3.84 -2.07
CA PRO A 34 9.85 5.17 -2.03
C PRO A 34 9.13 6.14 -2.99
N TRP A 35 9.34 7.44 -2.78
CA TRP A 35 8.79 8.48 -3.63
C TRP A 35 9.25 8.37 -5.08
N SER A 36 10.52 7.98 -5.30
CA SER A 36 11.05 7.76 -6.65
C SER A 36 10.22 6.73 -7.43
N PHE A 37 9.85 5.62 -6.78
CA PHE A 37 8.96 4.62 -7.37
C PHE A 37 7.61 5.25 -7.76
N ILE A 38 7.01 6.04 -6.87
CA ILE A 38 5.73 6.72 -7.14
C ILE A 38 5.85 7.65 -8.35
N GLN A 39 6.95 8.39 -8.49
CA GLN A 39 7.18 9.24 -9.65
C GLN A 39 7.36 8.43 -10.95
N GLU A 40 8.10 7.32 -10.88
CA GLU A 40 8.35 6.44 -12.03
C GLU A 40 7.07 5.76 -12.56
N VAL A 41 6.10 5.44 -11.70
CA VAL A 41 4.81 4.83 -12.12
C VAL A 41 3.75 5.85 -12.55
N GLY A 42 4.06 7.14 -12.54
CA GLY A 42 3.17 8.19 -13.05
C GLY A 42 2.82 9.31 -12.07
N GLY A 43 3.37 9.24 -10.86
CA GLY A 43 3.22 10.23 -9.80
C GLY A 43 1.96 10.07 -8.96
N MET A 44 1.75 11.06 -8.09
CA MET A 44 0.62 11.11 -7.15
C MET A 44 -0.02 12.48 -7.16
N LYS A 45 -1.34 12.51 -6.99
CA LYS A 45 -2.15 13.70 -6.77
C LYS A 45 -3.13 13.46 -5.64
N VAL A 46 -3.50 14.53 -4.93
CA VAL A 46 -4.51 14.48 -3.87
C VAL A 46 -5.61 15.49 -4.07
N SER A 47 -6.81 15.16 -3.63
CA SER A 47 -7.97 16.05 -3.57
C SER A 47 -8.88 15.68 -2.40
N THR A 48 -9.87 16.51 -2.08
CA THR A 48 -10.84 16.23 -1.01
C THR A 48 -12.28 16.21 -1.50
N LYS A 49 -13.10 15.39 -0.83
CA LYS A 49 -14.56 15.38 -0.96
C LYS A 49 -15.18 15.21 0.43
N GLY A 50 -15.63 16.31 1.02
CA GLY A 50 -16.03 16.33 2.43
C GLY A 50 -14.85 15.95 3.33
N HIS A 51 -15.05 15.01 4.26
CA HIS A 51 -13.99 14.49 5.13
C HIS A 51 -13.13 13.39 4.50
N ARG A 52 -13.20 13.19 3.17
CA ARG A 52 -12.46 12.13 2.49
C ARG A 52 -11.30 12.71 1.68
N LEU A 53 -10.12 12.13 1.85
CA LEU A 53 -8.94 12.40 1.02
C LEU A 53 -8.89 11.39 -0.12
N LEU A 54 -8.98 11.87 -1.34
CA LEU A 54 -8.81 11.08 -2.55
C LEU A 54 -7.34 11.13 -2.92
N VAL A 55 -6.69 9.96 -2.98
CA VAL A 55 -5.30 9.83 -3.39
C VAL A 55 -5.28 9.16 -4.77
N GLU A 56 -4.99 9.95 -5.79
CA GLU A 56 -4.82 9.48 -7.16
C GLU A 56 -3.36 9.06 -7.35
N CYS A 57 -3.12 7.76 -7.60
CA CYS A 57 -1.83 7.17 -7.91
C CYS A 57 -2.13 5.76 -8.47
N ASP A 58 -1.35 5.29 -9.44
CA ASP A 58 -1.47 3.94 -10.00
C ASP A 58 -0.09 3.27 -10.01
N VAL A 59 0.04 2.12 -9.33
CA VAL A 59 1.34 1.44 -9.18
C VAL A 59 1.68 0.52 -10.36
N SER A 60 0.77 0.39 -11.33
CA SER A 60 1.00 -0.40 -12.54
C SER A 60 1.81 0.35 -13.59
N GLY A 61 1.83 1.68 -13.56
CA GLY A 61 2.49 2.50 -14.58
C GLY A 61 1.70 2.63 -15.88
N LEU A 62 0.44 2.16 -15.91
CA LEU A 62 -0.42 2.23 -17.10
C LEU A 62 -1.16 3.57 -17.23
N LYS A 63 -1.11 4.41 -16.19
CA LYS A 63 -1.81 5.70 -16.15
C LYS A 63 -0.85 6.84 -15.84
N THR A 64 -1.03 7.95 -16.54
CA THR A 64 -0.40 9.22 -16.18
C THR A 64 -1.26 9.91 -15.12
N VAL A 65 -0.67 10.25 -13.97
CA VAL A 65 -1.36 10.99 -12.91
C VAL A 65 -0.86 12.44 -12.85
N THR A 66 0.41 12.64 -12.50
CA THR A 66 1.06 13.95 -12.54
C THR A 66 2.27 14.01 -13.46
N ILE A 67 2.89 12.85 -13.74
CA ILE A 67 4.07 12.72 -14.59
C ILE A 67 3.86 11.52 -15.52
N LYS A 68 4.47 11.55 -16.71
CA LYS A 68 4.45 10.40 -17.62
C LYS A 68 5.21 9.21 -17.00
N PRO A 69 4.60 8.02 -16.86
CA PRO A 69 5.27 6.84 -16.33
C PRO A 69 6.50 6.44 -17.16
N THR A 70 7.54 6.00 -16.47
CA THR A 70 8.77 5.39 -17.03
C THR A 70 8.96 3.95 -16.56
N LEU A 71 8.23 3.53 -15.53
CA LEU A 71 8.18 2.16 -15.02
C LEU A 71 6.79 1.58 -15.26
N MET A 72 6.73 0.29 -15.60
CA MET A 72 5.49 -0.46 -15.77
C MET A 72 5.58 -1.79 -14.99
N ASN A 73 4.56 -2.09 -14.20
CA ASN A 73 4.45 -3.29 -13.37
C ASN A 73 3.20 -4.09 -13.74
N SER A 74 3.35 -5.38 -14.06
CA SER A 74 2.23 -6.26 -14.47
C SER A 74 1.56 -7.00 -13.32
N ALA A 75 2.21 -7.08 -12.16
CA ALA A 75 1.77 -7.90 -11.02
C ALA A 75 1.83 -7.16 -9.69
N MET A 76 1.80 -5.82 -9.69
CA MET A 76 1.84 -5.03 -8.46
C MET A 76 0.46 -4.45 -8.13
N GLY A 77 0.06 -4.58 -6.86
CA GLY A 77 -1.16 -3.98 -6.34
C GLY A 77 -0.89 -3.08 -5.15
N VAL A 78 -1.81 -2.13 -4.91
CA VAL A 78 -1.83 -1.30 -3.70
C VAL A 78 -2.45 -2.11 -2.57
N ARG A 79 -1.65 -2.43 -1.55
CA ARG A 79 -2.12 -3.08 -0.33
C ARG A 79 -2.80 -2.08 0.60
N GLY A 80 -2.37 -0.83 0.56
CA GLY A 80 -3.03 0.26 1.25
C GLY A 80 -2.20 1.53 1.27
N ILE A 81 -2.84 2.60 1.71
CA ILE A 81 -2.21 3.88 1.95
C ILE A 81 -2.20 4.08 3.46
N LYS A 82 -1.04 4.41 4.00
CA LYS A 82 -0.91 4.82 5.40
C LYS A 82 -0.94 6.34 5.45
N CYS A 83 -1.64 6.87 6.44
CA CYS A 83 -1.72 8.29 6.71
C CYS A 83 -1.49 8.52 8.19
N SER A 84 -0.50 9.35 8.53
CA SER A 84 -0.28 9.88 9.87
C SER A 84 -0.39 11.40 9.85
N ARG A 85 -0.80 11.99 10.97
CA ARG A 85 -0.88 13.44 11.14
C ARG A 85 0.19 13.91 12.10
N VAL A 86 0.96 14.90 11.69
CA VAL A 86 1.86 15.67 12.56
C VAL A 86 1.46 17.14 12.47
N ALA A 87 0.80 17.65 13.50
CA ALA A 87 0.17 18.97 13.49
C ALA A 87 -0.79 19.15 12.29
N SER A 88 -0.48 20.06 11.37
CA SER A 88 -1.24 20.35 10.14
C SER A 88 -0.64 19.68 8.89
N ILE A 89 0.21 18.66 9.07
CA ILE A 89 0.81 17.89 7.99
C ILE A 89 0.23 16.48 7.98
N LEU A 90 -0.30 16.06 6.83
CA LEU A 90 -0.68 14.68 6.56
C LEU A 90 0.45 13.99 5.80
N GLN A 91 0.99 12.94 6.40
CA GLN A 91 2.08 12.14 5.85
C GLN A 91 1.50 10.86 5.25
N LEU A 92 1.60 10.73 3.93
CA LEU A 92 1.13 9.57 3.18
C LEU A 92 2.29 8.61 2.88
N SER A 93 2.04 7.31 2.92
CA SER A 93 2.93 6.33 2.28
C SER A 93 2.10 5.24 1.61
N VAL A 94 2.61 4.73 0.49
CA VAL A 94 1.95 3.65 -0.25
C VAL A 94 2.64 2.34 0.08
N VAL A 95 1.82 1.36 0.41
CA VAL A 95 2.25 -0.02 0.62
C VAL A 95 1.77 -0.84 -0.55
N THR A 96 2.69 -1.52 -1.22
CA THR A 96 2.37 -2.44 -2.33
C THR A 96 2.65 -3.88 -1.94
N SER A 97 2.16 -4.80 -2.77
CA SER A 97 2.52 -6.21 -2.76
C SER A 97 2.32 -6.80 -4.16
N VAL A 98 2.66 -8.08 -4.33
CA VAL A 98 2.17 -8.84 -5.49
C VAL A 98 0.64 -8.78 -5.51
N LEU A 99 0.09 -8.58 -6.71
CA LEU A 99 -1.34 -8.41 -6.95
C LEU A 99 -2.07 -9.73 -6.67
N GLU A 100 -3.06 -9.67 -5.77
CA GLU A 100 -3.95 -10.79 -5.44
C GLU A 100 -5.37 -10.50 -5.96
N LYS A 101 -6.21 -11.54 -6.03
CA LYS A 101 -7.60 -11.39 -6.48
C LYS A 101 -8.35 -10.34 -5.64
N GLY A 102 -8.92 -9.34 -6.31
CA GLY A 102 -9.69 -8.26 -5.68
C GLY A 102 -8.85 -7.06 -5.22
N MET A 103 -7.52 -7.09 -5.40
CA MET A 103 -6.68 -5.91 -5.21
C MET A 103 -6.76 -4.97 -6.42
N SER A 104 -6.50 -3.69 -6.17
CA SER A 104 -6.39 -2.66 -7.20
C SER A 104 -4.93 -2.23 -7.35
N SER A 105 -4.51 -1.84 -8.55
CA SER A 105 -3.26 -1.08 -8.76
C SER A 105 -3.41 0.40 -8.40
N GLU A 106 -4.64 0.87 -8.23
CA GLU A 106 -4.96 2.25 -7.96
C GLU A 106 -4.99 2.51 -6.45
N CYS A 107 -4.45 3.66 -6.07
CA CYS A 107 -4.63 4.25 -4.77
C CYS A 107 -6.11 4.62 -4.53
N GLY A 108 -6.49 4.61 -3.27
CA GLY A 108 -7.87 4.75 -2.85
C GLY A 108 -8.17 6.05 -2.12
N THR A 109 -9.29 6.00 -1.40
CA THR A 109 -9.76 7.10 -0.56
C THR A 109 -9.48 6.80 0.90
N LEU A 110 -9.03 7.81 1.65
CA LEU A 110 -8.86 7.77 3.09
C LEU A 110 -9.95 8.59 3.78
N ASP A 111 -10.43 8.08 4.91
CA ASP A 111 -11.34 8.84 5.77
C ASP A 111 -10.54 9.71 6.75
N LEU A 112 -10.82 11.01 6.73
CA LEU A 112 -10.23 12.01 7.61
C LEU A 112 -11.29 12.59 8.57
N SER A 113 -12.43 11.94 8.75
CA SER A 113 -13.51 12.37 9.67
C SER A 113 -13.04 12.60 11.11
N ALA A 114 -12.00 11.89 11.56
CA ALA A 114 -11.40 12.06 12.89
C ALA A 114 -10.42 13.25 12.98
N HIS A 115 -10.13 13.93 11.88
CA HIS A 115 -9.22 15.07 11.86
C HIS A 115 -10.01 16.38 12.04
N PRO A 116 -9.47 17.36 12.79
CA PRO A 116 -10.16 18.64 12.95
C PRO A 116 -10.25 19.38 11.61
N PRO A 117 -11.29 20.23 11.43
CA PRO A 117 -11.39 21.12 10.28
C PRO A 117 -10.16 22.02 10.13
N GLY A 118 -9.77 22.32 8.90
CA GLY A 118 -8.63 23.21 8.65
C GLY A 118 -7.85 22.89 7.37
N SER A 119 -6.80 23.68 7.15
CA SER A 119 -5.87 23.49 6.04
C SER A 119 -4.75 22.53 6.41
N TYR A 120 -4.46 21.59 5.52
CA TYR A 120 -3.41 20.59 5.69
C TYR A 120 -2.43 20.61 4.52
N SER A 121 -1.14 20.59 4.85
CA SER A 121 -0.10 20.20 3.88
C SER A 121 -0.08 18.68 3.77
N VAL A 122 -0.11 18.18 2.54
CA VAL A 122 0.01 16.75 2.27
C VAL A 122 1.40 16.48 1.71
N VAL A 123 2.10 15.56 2.36
CA VAL A 123 3.43 15.12 1.98
C VAL A 123 3.46 13.60 1.82
N TYR A 124 4.33 13.11 0.94
CA TYR A 124 4.70 11.71 0.88
C TYR A 124 5.85 11.46 1.85
N LEU A 125 5.75 10.43 2.68
CA LEU A 125 6.77 10.00 3.63
C LEU A 125 7.54 8.81 3.04
N ASP A 126 8.82 9.03 2.74
CA ASP A 126 9.71 7.97 2.29
C ASP A 126 10.02 6.95 3.40
N PRO A 127 10.38 5.70 3.03
CA PRO A 127 10.86 4.70 3.99
C PRO A 127 12.08 5.16 4.81
N ASN A 128 12.90 6.08 4.26
CA ASN A 128 14.06 6.67 4.94
C ASN A 128 13.69 7.83 5.90
N GLY A 129 12.41 8.20 6.00
CA GLY A 129 11.90 9.27 6.85
C GLY A 129 11.89 10.67 6.23
N THR A 130 12.42 10.84 5.01
CA THR A 130 12.33 12.12 4.28
C THR A 130 10.92 12.35 3.75
N THR A 131 10.56 13.60 3.47
CA THR A 131 9.22 13.96 3.01
C THR A 131 9.24 14.75 1.72
N HIS A 132 8.30 14.44 0.82
CA HIS A 132 8.12 15.13 -0.47
C HIS A 132 6.77 15.82 -0.54
N PRO A 133 6.70 17.09 -0.98
CA PRO A 133 5.43 17.80 -1.08
C PRO A 133 4.55 17.17 -2.17
N VAL A 134 3.28 16.89 -1.83
CA VAL A 134 2.28 16.38 -2.77
C VAL A 134 1.22 17.44 -3.08
N GLY A 135 0.78 18.19 -2.06
CA GLY A 135 -0.19 19.26 -2.25
C GLY A 135 -0.74 19.82 -0.95
N MET A 136 -1.82 20.58 -1.08
CA MET A 136 -2.58 21.15 0.04
C MET A 136 -4.04 20.72 -0.06
N ILE A 137 -4.68 20.51 1.08
CA ILE A 137 -6.12 20.24 1.15
C ILE A 137 -6.78 21.08 2.25
N VAL A 138 -8.09 21.22 2.16
CA VAL A 138 -8.92 21.83 3.21
C VAL A 138 -9.98 20.83 3.63
N LEU A 139 -10.10 20.61 4.94
CA LEU A 139 -11.18 19.86 5.55
C LEU A 139 -12.26 20.83 6.06
N PRO A 140 -13.55 20.55 5.78
CA PRO A 140 -14.67 21.38 6.22
C PRO A 140 -14.94 21.25 7.72
#